data_AF-A0A6P5CVB2-F1
#
_entry.id   AF-A0A6P5CVB2-F1
#
_cell.length_a   1.000
_cell.length_b   1.000
_cell.length_c   1.000
_cell.angle_alpha   90.00
_cell.angle_beta   90.00
_cell.angle_gamma   90.00
#
_symmetry.space_group_name_H-M   'P 1'
#
loop_
_entity.id
_entity.type
_entity.pdbx_description
1 polymer ?
#
loop_
_entity_poly.entity_id
_entity_poly.type
_entity_poly.pdbx_seq_one_letter_code
_entity_poly.pdbx_strand_id
1 'polypeptide(L)'
;MHHLNKTHSGLIHMFSIGKSYEGRSLYVLKLGRRSRAYKRAVWMDCGIHAREWIGPAFCQWFVKEALLTYRSDPTMRKTLNHLYFYIMPVFNVDGYHFSWTNDRFWRKTRSRNSRFRCRGVDANRNWRVKWCGMLGTNWDLDSEVSIAFTLKNDEPIRAPM
;
A
#
# COMPACT_ATOMS: atom_id res chain seq x y z
N MET A 1 14.02 4.52 1.60
CA MET A 1 13.88 3.05 1.43
C MET A 1 14.96 2.42 0.54
N HIS A 2 15.21 2.91 -0.68
CA HIS A 2 16.28 2.36 -1.53
C HIS A 2 17.65 2.28 -0.84
N HIS A 3 18.02 3.31 -0.08
CA HIS A 3 19.24 3.32 0.73
C HIS A 3 19.28 2.17 1.75
N LEU A 4 18.23 2.01 2.57
CA LEU A 4 18.12 0.94 3.56
C LEU A 4 18.21 -0.45 2.93
N ASN A 5 17.58 -0.65 1.76
CA ASN A 5 17.66 -1.90 1.02
C ASN A 5 19.10 -2.24 0.59
N LYS A 6 19.91 -1.24 0.22
CA LYS A 6 21.32 -1.44 -0.16
C LYS A 6 22.19 -1.71 1.08
N THR A 7 21.99 -0.97 2.16
CA THR A 7 22.85 -1.04 3.36
C THR A 7 22.52 -2.19 4.31
N HIS A 8 21.32 -2.77 4.23
CA HIS A 8 20.84 -3.84 5.13
C HIS A 8 20.37 -5.09 4.36
N SER A 9 21.08 -5.47 3.29
CA SER A 9 20.69 -6.55 2.36
C SER A 9 20.52 -7.95 2.98
N GLY A 10 21.06 -8.17 4.19
CA GLY A 10 20.85 -9.40 4.97
C GLY A 10 19.48 -9.48 5.68
N LEU A 11 18.81 -8.34 5.85
CA LEU A 11 17.52 -8.21 6.56
C LEU A 11 16.41 -7.63 5.68
N ILE A 12 16.74 -6.84 4.65
CA ILE A 12 15.75 -6.23 3.75
C ILE A 12 15.97 -6.71 2.32
N HIS A 13 14.85 -6.97 1.65
CA HIS A 13 14.78 -7.10 0.22
C HIS A 13 13.57 -6.33 -0.31
N MET A 14 13.82 -5.30 -1.09
CA MET A 14 12.79 -4.46 -1.72
C MET A 14 12.57 -4.89 -3.17
N PHE A 15 11.31 -5.05 -3.55
CA PHE A 15 10.90 -5.46 -4.89
C PHE A 15 9.60 -4.76 -5.29
N SER A 16 9.36 -4.66 -6.60
CA SER A 16 8.12 -4.10 -7.14
C SER A 16 7.11 -5.21 -7.36
N ILE A 17 5.86 -5.02 -6.92
CA ILE A 17 4.75 -5.96 -7.13
C ILE A 17 3.87 -5.58 -8.33
N GLY A 18 4.13 -4.42 -8.94
CA GLY A 18 3.39 -3.93 -10.09
C GLY A 18 3.64 -2.45 -10.34
N LYS A 19 2.73 -1.85 -11.10
CA LYS A 19 2.67 -0.42 -11.39
C LYS A 19 1.31 0.13 -10.97
N SER A 20 1.28 1.39 -10.55
CA SER A 20 0.04 2.14 -10.36
C SER A 20 -0.57 2.56 -11.70
N TYR A 21 -1.76 3.16 -11.65
CA TYR A 21 -2.48 3.66 -12.82
C TYR A 21 -1.64 4.65 -13.65
N GLU A 22 -0.90 5.56 -13.00
CA GLU A 22 -0.02 6.54 -13.65
C GLU A 22 1.40 5.99 -13.88
N GLY A 23 1.64 4.68 -13.70
CA GLY A 23 2.88 3.99 -14.07
C GLY A 23 4.00 4.00 -13.02
N ARG A 24 3.73 4.43 -11.78
CA ARG A 24 4.72 4.42 -10.68
C ARG A 24 4.86 3.00 -10.12
N SER A 25 6.08 2.62 -9.75
CA SER A 25 6.33 1.29 -9.16
C SER A 25 5.67 1.14 -7.78
N LEU A 26 5.02 0.00 -7.57
CA LEU A 26 4.44 -0.39 -6.29
C LEU A 26 5.45 -1.23 -5.50
N TYR A 27 6.16 -0.60 -4.57
CA TYR A 27 7.25 -1.25 -3.83
C TYR A 27 6.79 -1.90 -2.53
N VAL A 28 7.29 -3.11 -2.29
CA VAL A 28 7.17 -3.84 -1.03
C VAL A 28 8.57 -4.15 -0.49
N LEU A 29 8.75 -4.00 0.82
CA LEU A 29 9.93 -4.41 1.54
C LEU A 29 9.65 -5.71 2.28
N LYS A 30 10.36 -6.78 1.93
CA LYS A 30 10.46 -7.98 2.76
C LYS A 30 11.52 -7.75 3.83
N LEU A 31 11.10 -7.61 5.07
CA LEU A 31 11.93 -7.40 6.25
C LEU A 31 11.98 -8.68 7.10
N GLY A 32 13.19 -9.12 7.45
CA GLY A 32 13.45 -10.29 8.29
C GLY A 32 14.74 -11.00 7.88
N ARG A 33 15.36 -11.74 8.81
CA ARG A 33 16.60 -12.47 8.52
C ARG A 33 16.38 -13.53 7.46
N ARG A 34 17.20 -13.56 6.41
CA ARG A 34 17.13 -14.63 5.41
C ARG A 34 17.33 -16.00 6.07
N SER A 35 16.45 -16.94 5.74
CA SER A 35 16.50 -18.33 6.19
C SER A 35 16.01 -19.25 5.07
N ARG A 36 16.55 -20.47 5.00
CA ARG A 36 16.05 -21.53 4.13
C ARG A 36 14.74 -22.14 4.63
N ALA A 37 14.49 -22.08 5.94
CA ALA A 37 13.26 -22.58 6.53
C ALA A 37 12.07 -21.65 6.25
N TYR A 38 10.87 -22.24 6.18
CA TYR A 38 9.62 -21.49 6.10
C TYR A 38 9.44 -20.58 7.33
N LYS A 39 9.00 -19.34 7.10
CA LYS A 39 8.66 -18.38 8.14
C LYS A 39 7.26 -17.88 7.91
N ARG A 40 6.51 -17.68 9.00
CA ARG A 40 5.22 -17.00 8.95
C ARG A 40 5.43 -15.55 8.51
N ALA A 41 4.42 -14.98 7.87
CA ALA A 41 4.48 -13.65 7.29
C ALA A 41 3.41 -12.73 7.89
N VAL A 42 3.76 -11.46 8.07
CA VAL A 42 2.84 -10.37 8.40
C VAL A 42 2.85 -9.40 7.23
N TRP A 43 1.67 -9.05 6.73
CA TRP A 43 1.49 -7.99 5.75
C TRP A 43 1.18 -6.68 6.47
N MET A 44 1.82 -5.60 6.03
CA MET A 44 1.60 -4.25 6.57
C MET A 44 1.62 -3.25 5.41
N ASP A 45 0.47 -2.69 5.06
CA ASP A 45 0.38 -1.57 4.11
C ASP A 45 0.07 -0.26 4.82
N CYS A 46 0.56 0.82 4.22
CA CYS A 46 0.35 2.19 4.66
C CYS A 46 -0.04 3.07 3.47
N GLY A 47 -0.73 4.17 3.73
CA GLY A 47 -1.06 5.16 2.69
C GLY A 47 -2.03 4.63 1.64
N ILE A 48 -3.01 3.82 2.05
CA ILE A 48 -4.13 3.43 1.17
C ILE A 48 -4.99 4.65 0.80
N HIS A 49 -5.14 5.58 1.73
CA HIS A 49 -5.68 6.91 1.45
C HIS A 49 -4.55 7.95 1.38
N ALA A 50 -4.59 8.76 0.34
CA ALA A 50 -3.52 9.66 -0.02
C ALA A 50 -3.21 10.74 1.04
N ARG A 51 -4.24 11.36 1.63
CA ARG A 51 -4.09 12.43 2.63
C ARG A 51 -3.58 11.99 4.01
N GLU A 52 -3.56 10.70 4.30
CA GLU A 52 -3.23 10.15 5.63
C GLU A 52 -1.71 9.98 5.79
N TRP A 53 -0.96 11.09 5.69
CA TRP A 53 0.50 11.10 5.59
C TRP A 53 1.24 10.43 6.76
N ILE A 54 0.62 10.35 7.94
CA ILE A 54 1.20 9.67 9.09
C ILE A 54 1.36 8.16 8.87
N GLY A 55 0.50 7.54 8.04
CA GLY A 55 0.61 6.12 7.69
C GLY A 55 1.94 5.81 7.01
N PRO A 56 2.24 6.41 5.84
CA PRO A 56 3.55 6.27 5.19
C PRO A 56 4.73 6.64 6.07
N ALA A 57 4.60 7.66 6.93
CA ALA A 57 5.66 8.01 7.88
C ALA A 57 5.91 6.87 8.90
N PHE A 58 4.85 6.28 9.46
CA PHE A 58 4.93 5.15 10.37
C PHE A 58 5.60 3.93 9.72
N CYS A 59 5.16 3.51 8.52
CA CYS A 59 5.79 2.37 7.85
C CYS A 59 7.29 2.61 7.61
N GLN A 60 7.68 3.85 7.31
CA GLN A 60 9.09 4.18 7.13
C GLN A 60 9.88 4.13 8.44
N TRP A 61 9.31 4.68 9.52
CA TRP A 61 9.90 4.64 10.84
C TRP A 61 10.01 3.21 11.37
N PHE A 62 8.96 2.39 11.23
CA PHE A 62 8.95 1.00 11.68
C PHE A 62 10.10 0.20 11.05
N VAL A 63 10.32 0.33 9.75
CA VAL A 63 11.44 -0.34 9.07
C VAL A 63 12.78 0.14 9.64
N LYS A 64 12.95 1.45 9.81
CA LYS A 64 14.19 2.02 10.38
C LYS A 64 14.44 1.47 11.79
N GLU A 65 13.46 1.54 12.67
CA GLU A 65 13.59 1.08 14.05
C GLU A 65 13.84 -0.42 14.15
N ALA A 66 13.14 -1.23 13.34
CA ALA A 66 13.33 -2.66 13.32
C ALA A 66 14.75 -3.06 12.89
N LEU A 67 15.36 -2.31 11.97
CA LEU A 67 16.76 -2.49 11.58
C LEU A 67 17.73 -2.07 12.68
N LEU A 68 17.53 -0.87 13.25
CA LEU A 68 18.42 -0.30 14.27
C LEU A 68 18.45 -1.15 15.54
N THR A 69 17.29 -1.66 15.95
CA THR A 69 17.13 -2.42 17.19
C THR A 69 17.33 -3.92 17.02
N TYR A 70 17.48 -4.44 15.79
CA TYR A 70 17.64 -5.88 15.54
C TYR A 70 18.79 -6.54 16.33
N ARG A 71 19.87 -5.81 16.62
CA ARG A 71 21.01 -6.36 17.38
C ARG A 71 20.88 -6.18 18.89
N SER A 72 20.22 -5.10 19.33
CA SER A 72 20.16 -4.68 20.74
C SER A 72 18.88 -5.12 21.45
N ASP A 73 17.73 -5.10 20.78
CA ASP A 73 16.46 -5.55 21.35
C ASP A 73 16.24 -7.05 21.09
N PRO A 74 16.24 -7.92 22.14
CA PRO A 74 16.01 -9.35 21.98
C PRO A 74 14.62 -9.66 21.40
N THR A 75 13.62 -8.82 21.65
CA THR A 75 12.25 -8.99 21.12
C THR A 75 12.24 -8.74 19.62
N MET A 76 12.73 -7.60 19.14
CA MET A 76 12.84 -7.33 17.71
C MET A 76 13.69 -8.39 16.99
N ARG A 77 14.82 -8.79 17.58
CA ARG A 77 15.70 -9.84 17.05
C ARG A 77 14.96 -11.16 16.89
N LYS A 78 14.24 -11.61 17.93
CA LYS A 78 13.45 -12.83 17.89
C LYS A 78 12.36 -12.74 16.81
N THR A 79 11.66 -11.61 16.75
CA THR A 79 10.60 -11.37 15.76
C THR A 79 11.14 -11.49 14.32
N LEU A 80 12.19 -10.75 13.95
CA LEU A 80 12.76 -10.80 12.59
C LEU A 80 13.47 -12.14 12.27
N ASN A 81 13.83 -12.92 13.29
CA ASN A 81 14.36 -14.26 13.10
C ASN A 81 13.29 -15.32 12.80
N HIS A 82 12.03 -15.10 13.19
CA HIS A 82 10.95 -16.09 13.03
C HIS A 82 9.84 -15.63 12.06
N LEU A 83 9.71 -14.33 11.82
CA LEU A 83 8.72 -13.74 10.93
C LEU A 83 9.38 -13.02 9.75
N TYR A 84 8.65 -12.95 8.64
CA TYR A 84 8.85 -11.92 7.62
C TYR A 84 7.76 -10.87 7.73
N PHE A 85 8.13 -9.60 7.66
CA PHE A 85 7.19 -8.52 7.40
C PHE A 85 7.26 -8.15 5.91
N TYR A 86 6.12 -8.11 5.23
CA TYR A 86 5.99 -7.56 3.89
C TYR A 86 5.32 -6.19 4.03
N ILE A 87 6.13 -5.14 3.88
CA ILE A 87 5.73 -3.78 4.21
C ILE A 87 5.59 -3.00 2.92
N MET A 88 4.41 -2.45 2.66
CA MET A 88 4.13 -1.53 1.54
C MET A 88 3.98 -0.11 2.09
N PRO A 89 5.03 0.74 2.04
CA PRO A 89 5.01 2.03 2.73
C PRO A 89 3.99 3.02 2.15
N VAL A 90 3.73 2.92 0.85
CA VAL A 90 2.75 3.76 0.14
C VAL A 90 1.97 2.85 -0.80
N PHE A 91 0.73 2.55 -0.44
CA PHE A 91 -0.18 1.75 -1.25
C PHE A 91 -0.69 2.54 -2.45
N ASN A 92 -1.25 3.73 -2.20
CA ASN A 92 -1.80 4.63 -3.21
C ASN A 92 -0.74 5.66 -3.65
N VAL A 93 0.26 5.22 -4.41
CA VAL A 93 1.42 6.06 -4.80
C VAL A 93 1.04 7.27 -5.65
N ASP A 94 0.06 7.15 -6.52
CA ASP A 94 -0.38 8.26 -7.38
C ASP A 94 -1.19 9.28 -6.58
N GLY A 95 -2.13 8.82 -5.76
CA GLY A 95 -2.90 9.69 -4.89
C GLY A 95 -1.99 10.39 -3.87
N TYR A 96 -1.05 9.66 -3.26
CA TYR A 96 -0.10 10.24 -2.32
C TYR A 96 0.71 11.36 -2.98
N HIS A 97 1.30 11.12 -4.16
CA HIS A 97 1.99 12.15 -4.94
C HIS A 97 1.07 13.36 -5.22
N PHE A 98 -0.15 13.13 -5.69
CA PHE A 98 -1.11 14.19 -5.97
C PHE A 98 -1.46 15.01 -4.71
N SER A 99 -1.48 14.39 -3.54
CA SER A 99 -1.70 15.11 -2.28
C SER A 99 -0.55 16.02 -1.86
N TRP A 100 0.66 15.76 -2.35
CA TRP A 100 1.80 16.64 -2.15
C TRP A 100 1.86 17.78 -3.16
N THR A 101 1.40 17.55 -4.40
CA THR A 101 1.62 18.48 -5.52
C THR A 101 0.42 19.33 -5.92
N ASN A 102 -0.81 18.89 -5.60
CA ASN A 102 -2.02 19.52 -6.14
C ASN A 102 -3.10 19.74 -5.07
N ASP A 103 -3.53 18.68 -4.39
CA ASP A 103 -4.63 18.76 -3.41
C ASP A 103 -4.32 17.93 -2.18
N ARG A 104 -3.94 18.62 -1.11
CA ARG A 104 -3.60 18.02 0.18
C ARG A 104 -4.70 17.12 0.74
N PHE A 105 -5.96 17.39 0.45
CA PHE A 105 -7.10 16.63 0.98
C PHE A 105 -7.52 15.47 0.09
N TRP A 106 -6.79 15.20 -1.00
CA TRP A 106 -7.08 14.06 -1.87
C TRP A 106 -6.97 12.73 -1.10
N ARG A 107 -7.99 11.88 -1.24
CA ARG A 107 -8.08 10.56 -0.57
C ARG A 107 -7.83 9.39 -1.51
N LYS A 108 -8.45 9.45 -2.69
CA LYS A 108 -8.66 8.33 -3.62
C LYS A 108 -7.42 7.98 -4.45
N THR A 109 -7.50 6.92 -5.25
CA THR A 109 -6.53 6.66 -6.33
C THR A 109 -6.56 7.76 -7.41
N ARG A 110 -5.81 7.59 -8.51
CA ARG A 110 -5.82 8.52 -9.65
C ARG A 110 -6.32 7.90 -10.96
N SER A 111 -6.97 6.74 -10.86
CA SER A 111 -7.56 6.07 -12.01
C SER A 111 -8.55 6.95 -12.77
N ARG A 112 -8.55 6.90 -14.10
CA ARG A 112 -9.51 7.61 -14.94
C ARG A 112 -10.63 6.66 -15.36
N ASN A 113 -11.88 7.09 -15.24
CA ASN A 113 -13.01 6.40 -15.83
C ASN A 113 -13.48 7.19 -17.06
N SER A 114 -13.53 6.55 -18.24
CA SER A 114 -13.98 7.21 -19.48
C SER A 114 -15.42 7.72 -19.45
N ARG A 115 -16.27 7.15 -18.58
CA ARG A 115 -17.70 7.48 -18.48
C ARG A 115 -17.98 8.66 -17.55
N PHE A 116 -17.04 9.04 -16.69
CA PHE A 116 -17.25 10.06 -15.67
C PHE A 116 -16.11 11.08 -15.68
N ARG A 117 -16.40 12.33 -15.35
CA ARG A 117 -15.38 13.40 -15.28
C ARG A 117 -14.48 13.26 -14.05
N CYS A 118 -14.95 12.56 -13.03
CA CYS A 118 -14.31 12.39 -11.73
C CYS A 118 -13.14 11.40 -11.82
N ARG A 119 -12.10 11.64 -11.02
CA ARG A 119 -10.92 10.76 -10.96
C ARG A 119 -10.85 10.00 -9.66
N GLY A 120 -10.27 8.80 -9.73
CA GLY A 120 -9.94 7.99 -8.59
C GLY A 120 -11.13 7.29 -7.95
N VAL A 121 -10.81 6.19 -7.27
CA VAL A 121 -11.73 5.37 -6.48
C VAL A 121 -11.16 5.23 -5.07
N ASP A 122 -12.00 4.97 -4.09
CA ASP A 122 -11.54 4.60 -2.76
C ASP A 122 -10.91 3.20 -2.81
N ALA A 123 -9.58 3.15 -2.70
CA ALA A 123 -8.83 1.90 -2.71
C ALA A 123 -9.28 0.93 -1.61
N ASN A 124 -9.73 1.44 -0.46
CA ASN A 124 -10.20 0.63 0.66
C ASN A 124 -11.71 0.28 0.59
N ARG A 125 -12.35 0.53 -0.56
CA ARG A 125 -13.67 -0.01 -0.92
C ARG A 125 -13.61 -0.92 -2.15
N ASN A 126 -12.41 -1.14 -2.68
CA ASN A 126 -12.19 -1.89 -3.93
C ASN A 126 -11.64 -3.31 -3.71
N TRP A 127 -11.72 -3.83 -2.49
CA TRP A 127 -11.38 -5.23 -2.16
C TRP A 127 -12.57 -6.15 -2.44
N ARG A 128 -12.31 -7.39 -2.86
CA ARG A 128 -13.35 -8.42 -3.14
C ARG A 128 -13.93 -9.03 -1.86
N VAL A 129 -14.45 -8.19 -0.96
CA VAL A 129 -15.09 -8.61 0.29
C VAL A 129 -16.33 -7.75 0.52
N LYS A 130 -17.52 -8.37 0.53
CA LYS A 130 -18.82 -7.66 0.64
C LYS A 130 -18.91 -6.44 -0.28
N TRP A 131 -18.39 -6.61 -1.49
CA TRP A 131 -18.33 -5.57 -2.50
C TRP A 131 -19.76 -5.10 -2.82
N CYS A 132 -20.01 -3.80 -2.76
CA CYS A 132 -21.34 -3.19 -3.00
C CYS A 132 -22.44 -3.52 -1.97
N GLY A 133 -22.06 -3.81 -0.72
CA GLY A 133 -23.02 -3.87 0.39
C GLY A 133 -23.66 -2.51 0.68
N MET A 134 -24.94 -2.51 1.03
CA MET A 134 -25.84 -1.35 1.24
C MET A 134 -25.41 -0.37 2.37
N LEU A 135 -24.26 -0.58 3.01
CA LEU A 135 -23.77 0.22 4.13
C LEU A 135 -22.30 0.62 3.90
N GLY A 136 -22.06 1.91 3.61
CA GLY A 136 -20.72 2.52 3.65
C GLY A 136 -19.92 2.56 2.34
N THR A 137 -20.58 2.34 1.19
CA THR A 137 -20.01 2.50 -0.15
C THR A 137 -20.93 3.38 -1.01
N ASN A 138 -20.36 4.15 -1.94
CA ASN A 138 -21.14 4.99 -2.85
C ASN A 138 -20.76 4.71 -4.31
N TRP A 139 -21.78 4.71 -5.16
CA TRP A 139 -21.66 4.55 -6.61
C TRP A 139 -21.26 5.85 -7.31
N ASP A 140 -21.48 6.98 -6.64
CA ASP A 140 -21.06 8.29 -7.12
C ASP A 140 -19.54 8.42 -7.00
N LEU A 141 -18.87 8.62 -8.14
CA LEU A 141 -17.43 8.82 -8.19
C LEU A 141 -17.00 10.16 -7.60
N ASP A 142 -17.91 11.12 -7.37
CA ASP A 142 -17.61 12.31 -6.57
C ASP A 142 -17.51 12.00 -5.07
N SER A 143 -17.97 10.82 -4.64
CA SER A 143 -17.86 10.40 -3.25
C SER A 143 -16.43 9.98 -2.87
N GLU A 144 -16.06 10.37 -1.65
CA GLU A 144 -14.84 9.93 -0.95
C GLU A 144 -14.78 8.42 -0.69
N VAL A 145 -15.92 7.72 -0.77
CA VAL A 145 -16.05 6.26 -0.58
C VAL A 145 -16.47 5.55 -1.87
N SER A 146 -16.10 6.13 -3.02
CA SER A 146 -16.44 5.60 -4.34
C SER A 146 -15.81 4.24 -4.62
N ILE A 147 -16.60 3.33 -5.20
CA ILE A 147 -16.09 2.05 -5.71
C ILE A 147 -15.74 2.17 -7.19
N ALA A 148 -14.79 1.36 -7.67
CA ALA A 148 -14.44 1.30 -9.08
C ALA A 148 -15.36 0.41 -9.91
N PHE A 149 -15.83 0.90 -11.06
CA PHE A 149 -16.37 0.05 -12.12
C PHE A 149 -15.34 -0.16 -13.23
N THR A 150 -15.10 -1.42 -13.58
CA THR A 150 -14.95 -1.80 -14.99
C THR A 150 -16.04 -2.84 -15.23
N LEU A 151 -17.09 -2.49 -15.99
CA LEU A 151 -18.06 -3.48 -16.47
C LEU A 151 -17.46 -4.16 -17.69
N LYS A 152 -17.21 -5.47 -17.60
CA LYS A 152 -17.18 -6.35 -18.77
C LYS A 152 -18.11 -7.51 -18.41
N ASN A 153 -19.17 -7.68 -19.19
CA ASN A 153 -20.17 -8.74 -19.02
C ASN A 153 -20.82 -8.75 -17.62
N ASP A 154 -21.22 -7.59 -17.10
CA ASP A 154 -21.90 -7.45 -15.80
C ASP A 154 -21.15 -8.01 -14.57
N GLU A 155 -19.85 -8.30 -14.72
CA GLU A 155 -19.00 -8.69 -13.59
C GLU A 155 -18.12 -7.54 -13.07
N PRO A 156 -17.92 -7.45 -11.74
CA PRO A 156 -16.98 -6.53 -11.11
C PRO A 156 -15.53 -6.77 -11.54
N ILE A 157 -15.03 -5.98 -12.48
CA ILE A 157 -13.61 -5.99 -12.83
C ILE A 157 -12.89 -4.85 -12.12
N ARG A 158 -11.90 -5.26 -11.31
CA ARG A 158 -10.98 -4.44 -10.52
C ARG A 158 -10.49 -3.26 -11.36
N ALA A 159 -10.70 -2.01 -10.91
CA ALA A 159 -9.91 -0.93 -11.48
C ALA A 159 -8.44 -1.14 -11.12
N PRO A 160 -7.52 -0.92 -12.07
CA PRO A 160 -6.10 -0.90 -11.75
C PRO A 160 -5.85 0.13 -10.64
N MET A 161 -5.13 -0.30 -9.60
CA MET A 161 -4.52 0.63 -8.64
C MET A 161 -3.58 1.56 -9.38
#